data_AF-A0AA39U0I7-F1
#
_entry.id   AF-A0AA39U0I7-F1
#
_cell.length_a   1.000
_cell.length_b   1.000
_cell.length_c   1.000
_cell.angle_alpha   90.00
_cell.angle_beta   90.00
_cell.angle_gamma   90.00
#
_symmetry.space_group_name_H-M   'P 1'
#
loop_
_entity.id
_entity.type
_entity.pdbx_description
1 polymer ?
#
loop_
_entity_poly.entity_id
_entity_poly.type
_entity_poly.pdbx_seq_one_letter_code
_entity_poly.pdbx_strand_id
1 'polypeptide(L)'
;MAQNSRWDAILAVADLPPPGPSYYAARRALWLTPRNDSNQPKASKEPLALAQQKKLSDLVNDPSKAQTESGWNEGIRLVWEGLSSGRKLTISMPLSLIIKITHAAWIRDSTWPSGAMAPEPDDELPV
;
A
#
# COMPACT_ATOMS: atom_id res chain seq x y z
N MET A 1 2.30 -27.03 -4.08
CA MET A 1 3.38 -26.48 -4.93
C MET A 1 3.59 -25.04 -4.50
N ALA A 2 4.75 -24.69 -3.94
CA ALA A 2 5.01 -23.34 -3.48
C ALA A 2 5.03 -22.40 -4.70
N GLN A 3 4.14 -21.40 -4.72
CA GLN A 3 4.25 -20.32 -5.70
C GLN A 3 5.52 -19.55 -5.34
N ASN A 4 6.57 -19.70 -6.15
CA ASN A 4 7.75 -18.84 -6.05
C ASN A 4 7.27 -17.40 -6.25
N SER A 5 7.43 -16.57 -5.21
CA SER A 5 7.08 -15.17 -5.30
C SER A 5 7.94 -14.53 -6.39
N ARG A 6 7.39 -13.52 -7.07
CA ARG A 6 8.20 -12.68 -7.96
C ARG A 6 9.43 -12.14 -7.24
N TRP A 7 9.32 -11.88 -5.93
CA TRP A 7 10.44 -11.44 -5.12
C TRP A 7 11.54 -12.50 -5.01
N ASP A 8 11.18 -13.79 -4.89
CA ASP A 8 12.16 -14.88 -4.83
C ASP A 8 12.92 -15.00 -6.14
N ALA A 9 12.26 -14.79 -7.28
CA ALA A 9 12.92 -14.76 -8.58
C ALA A 9 13.90 -13.58 -8.72
N ILE A 10 13.62 -12.44 -8.10
CA ILE A 10 14.52 -11.28 -8.09
C ILE A 10 15.76 -11.57 -7.24
N LEU A 11 15.55 -12.13 -6.05
CA LEU A 11 16.65 -12.52 -5.16
C LEU A 11 17.56 -13.57 -5.80
N ALA A 12 17.00 -14.50 -6.58
CA ALA A 12 17.77 -15.54 -7.27
C ALA A 12 18.69 -15.01 -8.37
N VAL A 13 18.39 -13.84 -8.95
CA VAL A 13 19.18 -13.21 -10.03
C VAL A 13 20.11 -12.12 -9.50
N ALA A 14 19.81 -11.56 -8.33
CA ALA A 14 20.59 -10.49 -7.75
C ALA A 14 21.93 -10.99 -7.19
N ASP A 15 23.01 -10.29 -7.50
CA ASP A 15 24.30 -10.51 -6.88
C ASP A 15 24.30 -9.87 -5.47
N LEU A 16 24.13 -10.70 -4.44
CA LEU A 16 24.00 -10.28 -3.06
C LEU A 16 25.23 -10.69 -2.25
N PRO A 17 25.73 -9.85 -1.32
CA PRO A 17 26.87 -10.19 -0.48
C PRO A 17 26.54 -11.33 0.50
N PRO A 18 27.51 -11.87 1.25
CA PRO A 18 27.23 -12.87 2.27
C PRO A 18 26.22 -12.37 3.33
N PRO A 19 25.41 -13.26 3.94
CA PRO A 19 24.42 -12.89 4.94
C PRO A 19 25.02 -12.04 6.07
N GLY A 20 24.40 -10.87 6.32
CA GLY A 20 24.88 -9.88 7.28
C GLY A 20 24.23 -8.50 7.06
N PRO A 21 24.71 -7.45 7.74
CA PRO A 21 24.17 -6.09 7.58
C PRO A 21 24.25 -5.59 6.13
N SER A 22 25.33 -5.91 5.41
CA SER A 22 25.51 -5.59 3.99
C SER A 22 24.50 -6.30 3.10
N TYR A 23 24.14 -7.55 3.42
CA TYR A 23 23.07 -8.29 2.73
C TYR A 23 21.71 -7.62 2.91
N TYR A 24 21.40 -7.19 4.13
CA TYR A 24 20.16 -6.45 4.40
C TYR A 24 20.11 -5.15 3.58
N ALA A 25 21.18 -4.36 3.60
CA ALA A 25 21.25 -3.10 2.85
C ALA A 25 21.09 -3.31 1.34
N ALA A 26 21.79 -4.29 0.76
CA ALA A 26 21.69 -4.62 -0.67
C ALA A 26 20.29 -5.11 -1.05
N ARG A 27 19.71 -6.01 -0.24
CA ARG A 27 18.34 -6.50 -0.44
C ARG A 27 17.30 -5.38 -0.34
N ARG A 28 17.45 -4.48 0.65
CA ARG A 28 16.57 -3.32 0.83
C ARG A 28 16.66 -2.35 -0.35
N ALA A 29 17.86 -2.07 -0.85
CA ALA A 29 18.05 -1.24 -2.03
C ALA A 29 17.32 -1.81 -3.27
N LEU A 30 17.41 -3.12 -3.49
CA LEU A 30 16.67 -3.81 -4.56
C LEU A 30 15.15 -3.72 -4.36
N TRP A 31 14.66 -3.81 -3.12
CA TRP A 31 13.23 -3.71 -2.82
C TRP A 31 12.69 -2.32 -3.08
N LEU A 32 13.47 -1.29 -2.75
CA LEU A 32 13.07 0.12 -2.89
C LEU A 32 13.25 0.67 -4.30
N THR A 33 14.01 -0.01 -5.17
CA THR A 33 14.23 0.44 -6.55
C THR A 33 12.89 0.44 -7.32
N PRO A 34 12.39 1.61 -7.77
CA PRO A 34 11.14 1.69 -8.52
C PRO A 34 11.27 0.90 -9.82
N ARG A 35 10.47 -0.16 -9.97
CA ARG A 35 10.52 -1.00 -11.18
C ARG A 35 9.41 -0.61 -12.13
N ASN A 36 9.78 -0.23 -13.34
CA ASN A 36 8.82 0.03 -14.40
C ASN A 36 8.31 -1.31 -14.94
N ASP A 37 7.28 -1.85 -14.32
CA ASP A 37 6.67 -3.12 -14.72
C ASP A 37 5.69 -2.92 -15.88
N SER A 38 6.21 -2.57 -17.04
CA SER A 38 5.45 -2.57 -18.30
C SER A 38 4.89 -3.95 -18.65
N ASN A 39 5.45 -5.03 -18.09
CA ASN A 39 5.12 -6.43 -18.36
C ASN A 39 4.35 -7.13 -17.23
N GLN A 40 3.90 -6.43 -16.19
CA GLN A 40 2.99 -7.10 -15.25
C GLN A 40 1.70 -7.43 -16.01
N PRO A 41 1.21 -8.69 -15.98
CA PRO A 41 -0.11 -8.98 -16.52
C PRO A 41 -1.06 -8.08 -15.76
N LYS A 42 -1.56 -7.04 -16.42
CA LYS A 42 -2.70 -6.26 -15.95
C LYS A 42 -3.75 -7.34 -15.77
N ALA A 43 -4.00 -7.74 -14.52
CA ALA A 43 -5.14 -8.59 -14.20
C ALA A 43 -6.29 -8.02 -15.02
N SER A 44 -6.94 -8.84 -15.83
CA SER A 44 -8.04 -8.44 -16.68
C SER A 44 -9.14 -7.92 -15.77
N LYS A 45 -9.03 -6.66 -15.38
CA LYS A 45 -9.93 -6.01 -14.45
C LYS A 45 -11.19 -5.79 -15.25
N GLU A 46 -12.28 -6.40 -14.80
CA GLU A 46 -13.58 -6.11 -15.37
C GLU A 46 -13.82 -4.59 -15.38
N PRO A 47 -14.49 -4.04 -16.40
CA PRO A 47 -14.68 -2.59 -16.54
C PRO A 47 -15.28 -1.93 -15.28
N LEU A 48 -16.15 -2.66 -14.58
CA LEU A 48 -16.79 -2.23 -13.34
C LEU A 48 -15.79 -2.07 -12.19
N ALA A 49 -14.84 -3.00 -12.06
CA ALA A 49 -13.81 -2.95 -11.03
C ALA A 49 -12.85 -1.76 -11.24
N LEU A 50 -12.55 -1.42 -12.49
CA LEU A 50 -11.76 -0.23 -12.83
C LEU A 50 -12.48 1.07 -12.47
N ALA A 51 -13.77 1.17 -12.77
CA ALA A 51 -14.56 2.35 -12.46
C ALA A 51 -14.69 2.57 -10.94
N GLN A 52 -14.93 1.50 -10.17
CA GLN A 52 -15.00 1.56 -8.71
C GLN A 52 -13.66 1.95 -8.09
N GLN A 53 -12.57 1.35 -8.55
CA GLN A 53 -11.22 1.67 -8.09
C GLN A 53 -10.83 3.12 -8.43
N LYS A 54 -11.23 3.62 -9.61
CA LYS A 54 -11.01 5.01 -9.99
C LYS A 54 -11.79 5.98 -9.09
N LYS A 55 -13.08 5.73 -8.86
CA LYS A 55 -13.89 6.54 -7.94
C LYS A 55 -13.29 6.58 -6.53
N LEU A 56 -12.89 5.42 -6.01
CA LEU A 56 -12.26 5.32 -4.70
C LEU A 56 -10.92 6.06 -4.66
N SER A 57 -10.11 5.95 -5.71
CA SER A 57 -8.85 6.69 -5.85
C SER A 57 -9.09 8.20 -5.88
N ASP A 58 -10.05 8.68 -6.67
CA ASP A 58 -10.37 10.11 -6.79
C ASP A 58 -10.86 10.68 -5.46
N LEU A 59 -11.66 9.90 -4.71
CA LEU A 59 -12.15 10.27 -3.39
C LEU A 59 -11.01 10.34 -2.37
N VAL A 60 -10.15 9.33 -2.33
CA VAL A 60 -9.05 9.23 -1.35
C VAL A 60 -7.90 10.20 -1.66
N ASN A 61 -7.73 10.60 -2.93
CA ASN A 61 -6.75 11.62 -3.32
C ASN A 61 -7.20 13.06 -3.00
N ASP A 62 -8.48 13.27 -2.71
CA ASP A 62 -9.03 14.56 -2.30
C ASP A 62 -9.15 14.61 -0.76
N PRO A 63 -8.18 15.19 -0.03
CA PRO A 63 -8.19 15.19 1.43
C PRO A 63 -9.41 15.91 2.02
N SER A 64 -9.97 16.89 1.29
CA SER A 64 -11.17 17.62 1.70
C SER A 64 -12.41 16.71 1.70
N LYS A 65 -12.46 15.71 0.81
CA LYS A 65 -13.55 14.74 0.75
C LYS A 65 -13.31 13.54 1.65
N ALA A 66 -12.09 13.01 1.67
CA ALA A 66 -11.74 11.82 2.43
C ALA A 66 -11.95 11.96 3.95
N GLN A 67 -11.79 13.18 4.47
CA GLN A 67 -11.99 13.49 5.90
C GLN A 67 -13.43 13.88 6.25
N THR A 68 -14.28 14.14 5.25
CA THR A 68 -15.68 14.53 5.46
C THR A 68 -16.55 13.28 5.63
N GLU A 69 -17.60 13.39 6.46
CA GLU A 69 -18.57 12.31 6.71
C GLU A 69 -19.19 11.76 5.41
N SER A 70 -19.46 12.64 4.44
CA SER A 70 -20.00 12.28 3.14
C SER A 70 -19.04 11.37 2.35
N GLY A 71 -17.77 11.74 2.23
CA GLY A 71 -16.77 10.94 1.51
C GLY A 71 -16.45 9.62 2.21
N TRP A 72 -16.49 9.60 3.55
CA TRP A 72 -16.35 8.37 4.32
C TRP A 72 -17.44 7.34 3.96
N ASN A 73 -18.70 7.78 3.91
CA ASN A 73 -19.85 6.92 3.64
C ASN A 73 -20.02 6.57 2.15
N GLU A 74 -19.44 7.36 1.23
CA GLU A 74 -19.51 7.10 -0.22
C GLU A 74 -18.69 5.87 -0.66
N GLY A 75 -17.68 5.45 0.13
CA GLY A 75 -16.99 4.18 -0.16
C GLY A 75 -15.81 3.81 0.72
N ILE A 76 -15.16 4.76 1.41
CA ILE A 76 -13.99 4.47 2.25
C ILE A 76 -14.37 3.49 3.37
N ARG A 77 -15.52 3.71 4.02
CA ARG A 77 -16.00 2.89 5.14
C ARG A 77 -16.09 1.40 4.79
N LEU A 78 -16.72 1.06 3.68
CA LEU A 78 -16.94 -0.33 3.28
C LEU A 78 -15.62 -1.05 3.01
N VAL A 79 -14.67 -0.35 2.37
CA VAL A 79 -13.35 -0.91 2.10
C VAL A 79 -12.56 -1.06 3.39
N TRP A 80 -12.60 -0.07 4.28
CA TRP A 80 -11.95 -0.14 5.60
C TRP A 80 -12.51 -1.29 6.45
N GLU A 81 -13.84 -1.45 6.54
CA GLU A 81 -14.46 -2.56 7.27
C GLU A 81 -14.03 -3.93 6.72
N GLY A 82 -13.91 -4.07 5.40
CA GLY A 82 -13.37 -5.26 4.76
C GLY A 82 -11.90 -5.52 5.13
N LEU A 83 -11.07 -4.48 5.09
CA LEU A 83 -9.65 -4.56 5.42
C LEU A 83 -9.42 -4.87 6.91
N SER A 84 -10.09 -4.17 7.82
CA SER A 84 -9.93 -4.33 9.26
C SER A 84 -10.48 -5.66 9.79
N SER A 85 -11.48 -6.23 9.12
CA SER A 85 -11.97 -7.59 9.42
C SER A 85 -11.11 -8.71 8.84
N GLY A 86 -10.01 -8.38 8.14
CA GLY A 86 -9.11 -9.37 7.53
C GLY A 86 -9.72 -10.10 6.33
N ARG A 87 -10.77 -9.54 5.70
CA ARG A 87 -11.36 -10.15 4.51
C ARG A 87 -10.40 -10.07 3.34
N LYS A 88 -10.39 -11.14 2.54
CA LYS A 88 -9.66 -11.17 1.28
C LYS A 88 -10.28 -10.18 0.30
N LEU A 89 -9.44 -9.35 -0.32
CA LEU A 89 -9.88 -8.47 -1.39
C LEU A 89 -10.33 -9.29 -2.61
N THR A 90 -11.58 -9.11 -3.02
CA THR A 90 -12.12 -9.69 -4.26
C THR A 90 -11.51 -9.05 -5.50
N ILE A 91 -11.22 -7.74 -5.42
CA ILE A 91 -10.58 -6.96 -6.47
C ILE A 91 -9.19 -6.54 -5.99
N SER A 92 -8.17 -6.86 -6.77
CA SER A 92 -6.79 -6.42 -6.49
C SER A 92 -6.69 -4.89 -6.47
N MET A 93 -6.16 -4.36 -5.37
CA MET A 93 -6.01 -2.93 -5.13
C MET A 93 -4.54 -2.53 -5.01
N PRO A 94 -4.13 -1.39 -5.61
CA PRO A 94 -2.81 -0.83 -5.37
C PRO A 94 -2.57 -0.60 -3.88
N LEU A 95 -1.41 -1.02 -3.38
CA LEU A 95 -1.04 -0.84 -1.98
C LEU A 95 -1.07 0.63 -1.56
N SER A 96 -0.69 1.54 -2.46
CA SER A 96 -0.78 2.99 -2.23
C SER A 96 -2.19 3.47 -1.90
N LEU A 97 -3.22 2.86 -2.51
CA LEU A 97 -4.62 3.19 -2.21
C LEU A 97 -5.05 2.62 -0.86
N ILE A 98 -4.64 1.39 -0.55
CA ILE A 98 -4.88 0.74 0.75
C ILE A 98 -4.30 1.60 1.88
N ILE A 99 -3.03 2.01 1.76
CA ILE A 99 -2.35 2.84 2.76
C ILE A 99 -3.13 4.13 3.03
N LYS A 100 -3.59 4.82 1.98
CA LYS A 100 -4.35 6.07 2.15
C LYS A 100 -5.73 5.86 2.80
N ILE A 101 -6.42 4.76 2.49
CA ILE A 101 -7.69 4.39 3.14
C ILE A 101 -7.47 4.11 4.62
N THR A 102 -6.43 3.34 4.96
CA THR A 102 -6.06 3.05 6.34
C THR A 102 -5.69 4.31 7.10
N HIS A 103 -4.89 5.20 6.51
CA HIS A 103 -4.55 6.48 7.12
C HIS A 103 -5.80 7.33 7.37
N ALA A 104 -6.71 7.44 6.40
CA ALA A 104 -7.97 8.17 6.58
C ALA A 104 -8.82 7.59 7.73
N ALA A 105 -8.87 6.27 7.87
CA ALA A 105 -9.54 5.61 8.99
C ALA A 105 -8.88 5.93 10.34
N TRP A 106 -7.55 5.89 10.42
CA TRP A 106 -6.83 6.21 11.66
C TRP A 106 -7.01 7.66 12.10
N ILE A 107 -7.00 8.61 11.17
CA ILE A 107 -7.29 10.02 11.47
C ILE A 107 -8.72 10.15 12.05
N ARG A 108 -9.70 9.45 11.45
CA ARG A 108 -11.09 9.49 11.91
C ARG A 108 -11.27 8.87 13.29
N ASP A 109 -10.67 7.71 13.53
CA ASP A 109 -10.74 6.99 14.80
C ASP A 109 -9.90 7.68 15.89
N SER A 110 -9.24 8.80 15.58
CA SER A 110 -8.28 9.50 16.46
C SER A 110 -7.11 8.62 16.91
N THR A 111 -6.87 7.53 16.18
CA THR A 111 -5.74 6.61 16.40
C THR A 111 -4.43 7.20 15.88
N TRP A 112 -4.50 8.11 14.91
CA TRP A 112 -3.35 8.84 14.39
C TRP A 112 -3.60 10.36 14.44
N PRO A 113 -2.65 11.18 14.92
CA PRO A 113 -2.80 12.63 14.98
C PRO A 113 -2.82 13.25 13.57
N SER A 114 -3.77 14.15 13.32
CA SER A 114 -3.87 14.85 12.04
C SER A 114 -2.66 15.77 11.83
N GLY A 115 -2.07 15.69 10.63
CA GLY A 115 -0.90 16.51 10.27
C GLY A 115 0.42 16.09 10.92
N ALA A 116 0.44 15.00 11.70
CA ALA A 116 1.68 14.46 12.22
C ALA A 116 2.47 13.77 11.10
N MET A 117 3.68 14.26 10.90
CA MET A 117 4.66 13.66 10.00
C MET A 117 5.65 12.85 10.85
N ALA A 118 5.94 11.62 10.43
CA ALA A 118 7.00 10.85 11.07
C ALA A 118 8.33 11.62 10.91
N PRO A 119 9.11 11.81 11.98
CA PRO A 119 10.44 12.39 11.87
C PRO A 119 11.34 11.44 11.08
N GLU A 120 12.04 11.98 10.08
CA GLU A 120 13.08 11.24 9.36
C GLU A 120 14.43 11.49 10.04
N PRO A 121 15.26 10.45 10.27
CA PRO A 121 15.08 9.05 9.86
C PRO A 121 14.34 8.17 10.89
N ASP A 122 13.55 7.21 10.39
CA ASP A 122 12.88 6.17 11.19
C ASP A 122 13.83 5.33 12.08
N ASP A 123 15.15 5.36 11.81
CA ASP A 123 16.18 4.54 12.46
C ASP A 123 16.83 5.21 13.69
N GLU A 124 16.55 6.48 13.98
CA GLU A 124 17.12 7.18 15.14
C GLU A 124 16.15 7.13 16.34
N LEU A 125 16.54 6.38 17.38
CA LEU A 125 15.86 6.46 18.67
C LEU A 125 16.08 7.86 19.27
N PRO A 126 15.03 8.54 19.79
CA PRO A 126 15.21 9.79 20.50
C PRO A 126 16.13 9.56 21.71
N VAL A 127 17.17 10.39 21.81
CA VAL A 127 18.21 10.37 22.86
C VAL A 127 17.66 10.81 24.20
#